data_AF-A0A7J6E0W3-F1
#
_entry.id   AF-A0A7J6E0W3-F1
#
_cell.length_a   1.000
_cell.length_b   1.000
_cell.length_c   1.000
_cell.angle_alpha   90.00
_cell.angle_beta   90.00
_cell.angle_gamma   90.00
#
_symmetry.space_group_name_H-M   'P 1'
#
loop_
_entity.id
_entity.type
_entity.pdbx_description
1 polymer ?
#
loop_
_entity_poly.entity_id
_entity_poly.type
_entity_poly.pdbx_seq_one_letter_code
_entity_poly.pdbx_strand_id
1 'polypeptide(L)'
;MPLFPTARVYQYHRFPDSSATASGRPPPPPPPLCSWDPRDISISPEILYMVNVPKTKKTYCKSKECKKHTLHKVTQYKKGKDSLAAQGKRRYDRKQSGYGGQTKPVFHKKAKTTKKIVLRLQCQGCKHVSQHAIKRCKHFEIGGDKKGKGTSLHIVILASIILSALPGLINLNAAYHIWKLDKVDFLACIGAFFAISRKKNQGCWT
;
A
#
# COMPACT_ATOMS: atom_id res chain seq x y z
N MET A 1 -18.64 -48.35 -41.10
CA MET A 1 -17.42 -47.81 -40.44
C MET A 1 -17.68 -46.31 -40.20
N PRO A 2 -17.41 -45.81 -38.99
CA PRO A 2 -18.35 -45.11 -38.09
C PRO A 2 -18.61 -43.64 -38.50
N LEU A 3 -19.79 -43.01 -38.34
CA LEU A 3 -20.78 -42.87 -37.24
C LEU A 3 -20.23 -42.21 -35.97
N PHE A 4 -20.37 -40.88 -35.89
CA PHE A 4 -20.41 -40.13 -34.63
C PHE A 4 -21.46 -39.02 -34.72
N PRO A 5 -22.57 -39.13 -33.97
CA PRO A 5 -23.39 -37.98 -33.65
C PRO A 5 -23.49 -37.72 -32.14
N THR A 6 -23.71 -36.44 -31.84
CA THR A 6 -24.52 -35.89 -30.74
C THR A 6 -24.02 -35.91 -29.28
N ALA A 7 -23.81 -34.69 -28.79
CA ALA A 7 -24.37 -34.10 -27.57
C ALA A 7 -24.28 -34.90 -26.26
N ARG A 8 -23.45 -34.41 -25.33
CA ARG A 8 -23.73 -34.50 -23.88
C ARG A 8 -23.78 -33.12 -23.26
N VAL A 9 -25.01 -32.67 -23.13
CA VAL A 9 -25.51 -31.65 -22.21
C VAL A 9 -25.20 -32.12 -20.79
N TYR A 10 -24.35 -31.40 -20.05
CA TYR A 10 -24.29 -31.55 -18.58
C TYR A 10 -25.25 -30.56 -17.94
N GLN A 11 -26.40 -31.14 -17.58
CA GLN A 11 -27.40 -30.76 -16.58
C GLN A 11 -27.26 -29.41 -15.87
N TYR A 12 -28.12 -28.48 -16.29
CA TYR A 12 -28.76 -27.54 -15.39
C TYR A 12 -29.65 -28.30 -14.39
N HIS A 13 -29.43 -28.08 -13.09
CA HIS A 13 -30.43 -28.45 -12.09
C HIS A 13 -31.68 -27.58 -12.29
N ARG A 14 -32.73 -28.25 -12.74
CA ARG A 14 -34.11 -27.78 -12.86
C ARG A 14 -34.67 -27.59 -11.44
N PHE A 15 -34.97 -26.35 -11.06
CA PHE A 15 -35.93 -26.08 -9.99
C PHE A 15 -37.32 -26.48 -10.51
N PRO A 16 -38.06 -27.38 -9.86
CA PRO A 16 -39.43 -27.66 -10.24
C PRO A 16 -40.35 -26.55 -9.70
N ASP A 17 -41.15 -25.98 -10.61
CA ASP A 17 -42.37 -25.27 -10.28
C ASP A 17 -43.36 -26.27 -9.66
N SER A 18 -43.89 -25.94 -8.48
CA SER A 18 -45.05 -26.62 -7.91
C SER A 18 -45.98 -25.59 -7.29
N SER A 19 -47.06 -25.32 -8.01
CA SER A 19 -48.22 -24.54 -7.61
C SER A 19 -49.03 -25.27 -6.52
N ALA A 20 -49.24 -24.55 -5.41
CA ALA A 20 -50.41 -24.53 -4.52
C ALA A 20 -51.05 -25.85 -4.05
N THR A 21 -50.90 -26.13 -2.75
CA THR A 21 -52.03 -26.53 -1.89
C THR A 21 -51.96 -25.78 -0.57
N ALA A 22 -53.14 -25.34 -0.13
CA ALA A 22 -53.38 -24.53 1.04
C ALA A 22 -53.25 -25.35 2.34
N SER A 23 -52.43 -24.87 3.27
CA SER A 23 -52.63 -25.08 4.71
C SER A 23 -51.93 -23.94 5.45
N GLY A 24 -52.73 -23.08 6.09
CA GLY A 24 -52.27 -21.87 6.76
C GLY A 24 -51.38 -22.16 7.96
N ARG A 25 -50.07 -21.88 7.80
CA ARG A 25 -49.22 -21.42 8.90
C ARG A 25 -48.68 -20.05 8.52
N PRO A 26 -48.82 -19.02 9.38
CA PRO A 26 -48.17 -17.75 9.13
C PRO A 26 -46.64 -17.95 9.04
N PRO A 27 -45.94 -17.18 8.20
CA PRO A 27 -44.49 -17.24 8.09
C PRO A 27 -43.85 -16.98 9.47
N PRO A 28 -42.75 -17.67 9.83
CA PRO A 28 -42.04 -17.38 11.06
C PRO A 28 -41.62 -15.90 11.09
N PRO A 29 -41.66 -15.23 12.26
CA PRO A 29 -41.21 -13.85 12.36
C PRO A 29 -39.75 -13.75 11.88
N PRO A 30 -39.38 -12.63 11.22
CA PRO A 30 -38.00 -12.43 10.83
C PRO A 30 -37.10 -12.53 12.07
N PRO A 31 -35.90 -13.14 11.97
CA PRO A 31 -34.96 -13.11 13.08
C PRO A 31 -34.72 -11.65 13.47
N PRO A 32 -34.55 -11.36 14.77
CA PRO A 32 -34.39 -9.99 15.24
C PRO A 32 -33.32 -9.28 14.42
N LEU A 33 -33.66 -8.06 13.97
CA LEU A 33 -32.72 -7.13 13.34
C LEU A 33 -31.42 -7.19 14.13
N CYS A 34 -30.34 -7.54 13.43
CA CYS A 34 -29.00 -7.63 13.98
C CYS A 34 -28.82 -6.48 14.97
N SER A 35 -28.67 -6.82 16.23
CA SER A 35 -28.24 -5.89 17.27
C SER A 35 -26.96 -5.25 16.73
N TRP A 36 -27.06 -4.01 16.28
CA TRP A 36 -25.90 -3.18 16.04
C TRP A 36 -25.29 -2.95 17.41
N ASP A 37 -24.46 -3.88 17.85
CA ASP A 37 -23.65 -3.74 19.05
C ASP A 37 -22.70 -2.56 18.76
N PRO A 38 -22.81 -1.40 19.45
CA PRO A 38 -21.96 -0.23 19.19
C PRO A 38 -20.48 -0.46 19.58
N ARG A 39 -20.12 -1.71 19.88
CA ARG A 39 -18.81 -2.19 20.31
C ARG A 39 -18.11 -3.05 19.26
N ASP A 40 -18.56 -3.01 18.00
CA ASP A 40 -17.70 -3.38 16.87
C ASP A 40 -16.60 -2.32 16.68
N ILE A 41 -15.64 -2.46 17.60
CA ILE A 41 -14.31 -1.88 17.59
C ILE A 41 -13.67 -2.20 16.25
N SER A 42 -13.52 -1.18 15.43
CA SER A 42 -12.26 -0.99 14.73
C SER A 42 -11.91 0.49 14.76
N ILE A 43 -11.44 0.92 15.93
CA ILE A 43 -10.41 1.95 16.02
C ILE A 43 -9.33 1.49 15.03
N SER A 44 -9.37 2.02 13.81
CA SER A 44 -8.29 1.84 12.85
C SER A 44 -7.20 2.76 13.34
N PRO A 45 -6.11 2.27 13.94
CA PRO A 45 -5.04 3.16 14.30
C PRO A 45 -4.47 3.66 12.98
N GLU A 46 -4.69 4.94 12.69
CA GLU A 46 -3.99 5.73 11.67
C GLU A 46 -2.51 5.83 12.09
N ILE A 47 -1.85 4.69 12.30
CA ILE A 47 -0.41 4.66 12.17
C ILE A 47 -0.20 4.76 10.67
N LEU A 48 0.08 5.96 10.19
CA LEU A 48 0.50 6.22 8.81
C LEU A 48 1.84 5.52 8.59
N TYR A 49 1.83 4.19 8.49
CA TYR A 49 2.98 3.41 8.10
C TYR A 49 3.20 3.72 6.62
N MET A 50 4.11 4.64 6.34
CA MET A 50 4.51 4.98 5.00
C MET A 50 5.20 3.75 4.39
N VAL A 51 4.56 3.11 3.41
CA VAL A 51 5.11 1.92 2.75
C VAL A 51 6.06 2.37 1.65
N ASN A 52 7.36 2.13 1.87
CA ASN A 52 8.41 2.36 0.89
C ASN A 52 8.82 1.04 0.23
N VAL A 53 8.78 0.98 -1.10
CA VAL A 53 9.27 -0.15 -1.89
C VAL A 53 10.46 0.29 -2.74
N PRO A 54 11.59 -0.45 -2.76
CA PRO A 54 12.74 -0.07 -3.56
C PRO A 54 12.45 -0.14 -5.07
N LYS A 55 13.08 0.75 -5.85
CA LYS A 55 13.00 0.79 -7.32
C LYS A 55 13.60 -0.44 -7.99
N THR A 56 14.54 -1.12 -7.33
CA THR A 56 15.20 -2.33 -7.79
C THR A 56 15.18 -3.42 -6.72
N LYS A 57 14.79 -4.64 -7.09
CA LYS A 57 14.76 -5.82 -6.19
C LYS A 57 15.42 -7.02 -6.86
N LYS A 58 16.26 -7.76 -6.12
CA LYS A 58 16.73 -9.09 -6.54
C LYS A 58 15.62 -10.11 -6.26
N THR A 59 15.16 -10.81 -7.29
CA THR A 59 14.14 -11.86 -7.17
C THR A 59 14.36 -12.93 -8.22
N TYR A 60 13.80 -14.12 -7.99
CA TYR A 60 13.80 -15.22 -8.95
C TYR A 60 13.09 -14.84 -10.25
N CYS A 61 13.75 -15.09 -11.39
CA CYS A 61 13.15 -14.94 -12.70
C CYS A 61 12.62 -16.29 -13.22
N LYS A 62 11.34 -16.35 -13.55
CA LYS A 62 10.66 -17.54 -14.09
C LYS A 62 10.92 -17.80 -15.58
N SER A 63 11.63 -16.90 -16.27
CA SER A 63 11.94 -17.09 -17.69
C SER A 63 12.79 -18.34 -17.88
N LYS A 64 12.52 -19.08 -18.97
CA LYS A 64 13.23 -20.30 -19.36
C LYS A 64 14.74 -20.07 -19.51
N GLU A 65 15.12 -18.87 -19.95
CA GLU A 65 16.52 -18.46 -20.20
C GLU A 65 17.31 -18.10 -18.93
N CYS A 66 16.63 -17.60 -17.90
CA CYS A 66 17.32 -17.09 -16.71
C CYS A 66 17.34 -18.10 -15.57
N LYS A 67 16.17 -18.63 -15.17
CA LYS A 67 15.98 -19.54 -14.01
C LYS A 67 16.87 -19.22 -12.78
N LYS A 68 17.13 -17.93 -12.53
CA LYS A 68 18.07 -17.46 -11.51
C LYS A 68 17.59 -16.14 -10.90
N HIS A 69 18.16 -15.78 -9.76
CA HIS A 69 17.88 -14.51 -9.11
C HIS A 69 18.59 -13.38 -9.86
N THR A 70 17.81 -12.43 -10.35
CA THR A 70 18.31 -11.30 -11.14
C THR A 70 17.74 -10.00 -10.60
N LEU A 71 18.36 -8.89 -10.98
CA LEU A 71 17.87 -7.55 -10.67
C LEU A 71 16.62 -7.23 -11.50
N HIS A 72 15.54 -6.90 -10.82
CA HIS A 72 14.27 -6.50 -11.44
C HIS A 72 14.00 -5.02 -11.20
N LYS A 73 13.57 -4.31 -12.25
CA LYS A 73 12.98 -2.97 -12.16
C LYS A 73 11.57 -3.10 -11.61
N VAL A 74 11.30 -2.39 -10.52
CA VAL A 74 10.00 -2.38 -9.85
C VAL A 74 9.22 -1.17 -10.33
N THR A 75 8.05 -1.40 -10.92
CA THR A 75 7.14 -0.34 -11.36
C THR A 75 5.73 -0.61 -10.81
N GLN A 76 4.90 0.42 -10.71
CA GLN A 76 3.50 0.24 -10.37
C GLN A 76 2.72 -0.27 -11.59
N TYR A 77 1.90 -1.31 -11.40
CA TYR A 77 0.97 -1.74 -12.43
C TYR A 77 -0.13 -0.68 -12.63
N LYS A 78 -0.37 -0.32 -13.89
CA LYS A 78 -1.51 0.49 -14.30
C LYS A 78 -2.44 -0.37 -15.15
N LYS A 79 -3.74 -0.32 -14.87
CA LYS A 79 -4.74 -0.97 -15.72
C LYS A 79 -4.76 -0.25 -17.08
N GLY A 80 -4.65 -1.00 -18.17
CA GLY A 80 -4.81 -0.46 -19.52
C GLY A 80 -6.26 -0.09 -19.84
N LYS A 81 -6.46 0.52 -21.02
CA LYS A 81 -7.80 0.78 -21.57
C LYS A 81 -8.52 -0.54 -21.84
N ASP A 82 -9.80 -0.62 -21.49
CA ASP A 82 -10.61 -1.80 -21.75
C ASP A 82 -10.86 -1.95 -23.27
N SER A 83 -10.69 -3.18 -23.79
CA SER A 83 -10.85 -3.49 -25.21
C SER A 83 -12.33 -3.66 -25.58
N LEU A 84 -12.76 -3.08 -26.70
CA LEU A 84 -14.13 -3.20 -27.24
C LEU A 84 -14.37 -4.56 -27.93
N ALA A 85 -13.33 -5.17 -28.49
CA ALA A 85 -13.43 -6.44 -29.20
C ALA A 85 -13.61 -7.66 -28.27
N ALA A 86 -13.42 -7.47 -26.95
CA ALA A 86 -13.62 -8.53 -25.97
C ALA A 86 -15.05 -9.07 -26.05
N GLN A 87 -15.20 -10.41 -26.02
CA GLN A 87 -16.50 -11.07 -26.17
C GLN A 87 -17.56 -10.55 -25.18
N GLY A 88 -17.17 -10.26 -23.93
CA GLY A 88 -18.05 -9.71 -22.91
C GLY A 88 -18.57 -8.32 -23.25
N LYS A 89 -17.71 -7.45 -23.81
CA LYS A 89 -18.09 -6.10 -24.23
C LYS A 89 -18.99 -6.14 -25.47
N ARG A 90 -18.66 -6.95 -26.49
CA ARG A 90 -19.54 -7.20 -27.65
C ARG A 90 -20.94 -7.68 -27.26
N ARG A 91 -21.02 -8.62 -26.31
CA ARG A 91 -22.30 -9.13 -25.78
C ARG A 91 -23.05 -8.05 -25.00
N TYR A 92 -22.35 -7.25 -24.20
CA TYR A 92 -22.96 -6.15 -23.44
C TYR A 92 -23.56 -5.10 -24.38
N ASP A 93 -22.82 -4.68 -25.39
CA ASP A 93 -23.26 -3.63 -26.33
C ASP A 93 -24.46 -4.09 -27.15
N ARG A 94 -24.48 -5.35 -27.62
CA ARG A 94 -25.65 -5.96 -28.27
C ARG A 94 -26.86 -6.12 -27.34
N LYS A 95 -26.63 -6.35 -26.05
CA LYS A 95 -27.73 -6.43 -25.07
C LYS A 95 -28.28 -5.04 -24.75
N GLN A 96 -27.42 -4.03 -24.75
CA GLN A 96 -27.76 -2.66 -24.43
C GLN A 96 -28.44 -1.91 -25.59
N SER A 97 -28.27 -2.37 -26.84
CA SER A 97 -28.91 -1.77 -28.02
C SER A 97 -30.42 -1.99 -28.01
N GLY A 98 -31.19 -0.97 -28.43
CA GLY A 98 -32.65 -0.99 -28.49
C GLY A 98 -33.30 -0.27 -27.29
N TYR A 99 -34.58 -0.53 -27.07
CA TYR A 99 -35.34 0.02 -25.94
C TYR A 99 -35.23 -0.88 -24.70
N GLY A 100 -35.52 -0.34 -23.52
CA GLY A 100 -35.51 -1.10 -22.25
C GLY A 100 -34.44 -0.67 -21.22
N GLY A 101 -33.68 0.40 -21.50
CA GLY A 101 -32.81 1.04 -20.52
C GLY A 101 -31.58 0.21 -20.11
N GLN A 102 -31.20 0.30 -18.84
CA GLN A 102 -29.97 -0.32 -18.33
C GLN A 102 -30.13 -1.83 -18.10
N THR A 103 -29.43 -2.65 -18.90
CA THR A 103 -29.67 -4.12 -18.91
C THR A 103 -28.83 -4.95 -17.94
N LYS A 104 -27.87 -4.31 -17.24
CA LYS A 104 -26.95 -4.94 -16.28
C LYS A 104 -26.82 -4.07 -15.03
N PRO A 105 -26.71 -4.68 -13.83
CA PRO A 105 -26.67 -3.94 -12.58
C PRO A 105 -25.42 -3.06 -12.48
N VAL A 106 -25.59 -1.83 -12.02
CA VAL A 106 -24.51 -0.90 -11.69
C VAL A 106 -24.25 -0.99 -10.18
N PHE A 107 -22.99 -1.15 -9.79
CA PHE A 107 -22.62 -1.29 -8.39
C PHE A 107 -22.37 0.08 -7.74
N HIS A 108 -23.25 0.50 -6.82
CA HIS A 108 -23.19 1.83 -6.18
C HIS A 108 -22.52 1.84 -4.79
N LYS A 109 -22.64 0.76 -4.00
CA LYS A 109 -22.21 0.73 -2.59
C LYS A 109 -20.75 0.29 -2.42
N LYS A 110 -19.79 1.15 -2.81
CA LYS A 110 -18.36 0.87 -2.64
C LYS A 110 -17.89 1.07 -1.18
N ALA A 111 -17.61 -0.03 -0.47
CA ALA A 111 -17.12 0.03 0.92
C ALA A 111 -15.60 0.22 1.04
N LYS A 112 -14.81 -0.23 0.05
CA LYS A 112 -13.34 -0.22 0.14
C LYS A 112 -12.77 1.11 -0.39
N THR A 113 -12.03 1.82 0.46
CA THR A 113 -11.38 3.10 0.13
C THR A 113 -10.07 2.92 -0.64
N THR A 114 -9.30 1.88 -0.35
CA THR A 114 -7.99 1.60 -0.96
C THR A 114 -8.01 0.40 -1.89
N LYS A 115 -7.08 0.36 -2.86
CA LYS A 115 -6.88 -0.77 -3.79
C LYS A 115 -5.67 -1.59 -3.36
N LYS A 116 -5.59 -2.87 -3.77
CA LYS A 116 -4.35 -3.64 -3.66
C LYS A 116 -3.39 -3.13 -4.73
N ILE A 117 -2.22 -2.67 -4.33
CA ILE A 117 -1.20 -2.19 -5.27
C ILE A 117 -0.46 -3.40 -5.80
N VAL A 118 -0.40 -3.53 -7.13
CA VAL A 118 0.33 -4.59 -7.81
C VAL A 118 1.62 -4.01 -8.36
N LEU A 119 2.73 -4.64 -8.03
CA LEU A 119 4.03 -4.32 -8.57
C LEU A 119 4.25 -5.11 -9.86
N ARG A 120 4.80 -4.44 -10.86
CA ARG A 120 5.28 -5.02 -12.09
C ARG A 120 6.81 -5.11 -12.01
N LEU A 121 7.32 -6.33 -11.87
CA LEU A 121 8.74 -6.64 -11.75
C LEU A 121 9.27 -7.06 -13.13
N GLN A 122 10.11 -6.22 -13.73
CA GLN A 122 10.72 -6.49 -15.05
C GLN A 122 12.18 -6.88 -14.88
N CYS A 123 12.55 -8.07 -15.36
CA CYS A 123 13.95 -8.53 -15.37
C CYS A 123 14.80 -7.66 -16.32
N GLN A 124 16.04 -7.30 -15.92
CA GLN A 124 16.95 -6.57 -16.81
C GLN A 124 17.43 -7.40 -18.01
N GLY A 125 17.66 -8.70 -17.85
CA GLY A 125 18.20 -9.57 -18.90
C GLY A 125 17.13 -9.99 -19.92
N CYS A 126 16.21 -10.86 -19.50
CA CYS A 126 15.20 -11.46 -20.40
C CYS A 126 13.91 -10.64 -20.58
N LYS A 127 13.79 -9.47 -19.94
CA LYS A 127 12.60 -8.59 -19.97
C LYS A 127 11.28 -9.24 -19.54
N HIS A 128 11.32 -10.47 -19.01
CA HIS A 128 10.14 -11.14 -18.46
C HIS A 128 9.54 -10.34 -17.31
N VAL A 129 8.21 -10.24 -17.30
CA VAL A 129 7.44 -9.46 -16.34
C VAL A 129 6.69 -10.39 -15.41
N SER A 130 6.86 -10.18 -14.11
CA SER A 130 6.07 -10.85 -13.08
C SER A 130 5.27 -9.83 -12.26
N GLN A 131 4.06 -10.22 -11.85
CA GLN A 131 3.18 -9.39 -11.04
C GLN A 131 3.24 -9.84 -9.58
N HIS A 132 3.39 -8.88 -8.66
CA HIS A 132 3.40 -9.14 -7.22
C HIS A 132 2.44 -8.21 -6.50
N ALA A 133 1.36 -8.76 -5.95
CA ALA A 133 0.35 -7.98 -5.22
C ALA A 133 0.76 -7.80 -3.76
N ILE A 134 0.73 -6.56 -3.28
CA ILE A 134 0.93 -6.23 -1.86
C ILE A 134 -0.43 -6.15 -1.15
N LYS A 135 -0.40 -6.19 0.19
CA LYS A 135 -1.54 -5.81 1.03
C LYS A 135 -2.01 -4.38 0.70
N ARG A 136 -3.24 -4.04 1.12
CA ARG A 136 -3.81 -2.72 0.87
C ARG A 136 -3.13 -1.68 1.76
N CYS A 137 -2.72 -0.56 1.17
CA CYS A 137 -2.07 0.55 1.86
C CYS A 137 -2.71 1.86 1.38
N LYS A 138 -2.74 2.91 2.23
CA LYS A 138 -3.26 4.24 1.86
C LYS A 138 -2.24 5.05 1.09
N HIS A 139 -1.03 5.18 1.65
CA HIS A 139 0.10 5.88 1.05
C HIS A 139 1.15 4.86 0.59
N PHE A 140 1.66 5.04 -0.63
CA PHE A 140 2.60 4.12 -1.26
C PHE A 140 3.59 4.91 -2.11
N GLU A 141 4.87 4.73 -1.80
CA GLU A 141 5.97 5.42 -2.48
C GLU A 141 6.97 4.40 -3.02
N ILE A 142 7.46 4.64 -4.23
CA ILE A 142 8.48 3.80 -4.86
C ILE A 142 9.82 4.51 -4.77
N GLY A 143 10.72 3.96 -3.94
CA GLY A 143 12.10 4.39 -3.77
C GLY A 143 12.25 5.71 -3.03
N GLY A 144 11.49 5.87 -1.94
CA GLY A 144 11.75 6.92 -0.96
C GLY A 144 13.05 6.67 -0.20
N ASP A 145 13.55 7.73 0.46
CA ASP A 145 14.79 7.67 1.21
C ASP A 145 14.72 6.66 2.35
N LYS A 146 15.83 5.95 2.55
CA LYS A 146 15.95 5.01 3.66
C LYS A 146 15.97 5.84 4.94
N LYS A 147 15.03 5.58 5.85
CA LYS A 147 15.07 6.18 7.19
C LYS A 147 16.41 5.79 7.84
N GLY A 148 17.23 6.81 8.15
CA GLY A 148 18.53 6.61 8.76
C GLY A 148 18.43 5.88 10.09
N LYS A 149 19.47 5.10 10.43
CA LYS A 149 19.59 4.46 11.74
C LYS A 149 19.92 5.54 12.77
N GLY A 150 18.90 6.11 13.42
CA GLY A 150 19.04 6.68 14.75
C GLY A 150 19.93 7.92 14.92
N THR A 151 20.17 8.76 13.90
CA THR A 151 20.50 10.17 14.18
C THR A 151 19.20 10.85 14.56
N SER A 152 18.74 10.57 15.78
CA SER A 152 17.63 11.27 16.41
C SER A 152 18.03 12.75 16.43
N LEU A 153 17.48 13.51 15.48
CA LEU A 153 17.58 14.97 15.47
C LEU A 153 17.26 15.55 16.86
N HIS A 154 16.38 14.88 17.59
CA HIS A 154 16.09 15.15 19.00
C HIS A 154 17.31 15.06 19.93
N ILE A 155 18.20 14.07 19.80
CA ILE A 155 19.42 13.99 20.64
C ILE A 155 20.38 15.14 20.31
N VAL A 156 20.54 15.48 19.03
CA VAL A 156 21.39 16.62 18.62
C VAL A 156 20.83 17.95 19.14
N ILE A 157 19.52 18.13 19.05
CA ILE A 157 18.82 19.32 19.55
C ILE A 157 18.91 19.39 21.09
N LEU A 158 18.65 18.29 21.80
CA LEU A 158 18.72 18.23 23.26
C LEU A 158 20.14 18.48 23.77
N ALA A 159 21.17 17.87 23.16
CA ALA A 159 22.58 18.10 23.53
C ALA A 159 22.99 19.57 23.34
N SER A 160 22.52 20.21 22.27
CA SER A 160 22.78 21.64 22.01
C SER A 160 22.13 22.55 23.07
N ILE A 161 20.90 22.24 23.51
CA ILE A 161 20.18 23.01 24.54
C ILE A 161 20.87 22.86 25.90
N ILE A 162 21.23 21.63 26.30
CA ILE A 162 21.89 21.35 27.59
C ILE A 162 23.22 22.11 27.72
N LEU A 163 24.04 22.13 26.65
CA LEU A 163 25.32 22.85 26.64
C LEU A 163 25.14 24.37 26.76
N SER A 164 24.05 24.94 26.24
CA SER A 164 23.77 26.38 26.32
C SER A 164 23.22 26.83 27.69
N ALA A 165 22.50 25.95 28.38
CA ALA A 165 21.80 26.27 29.63
C ALA A 165 22.66 26.08 30.89
N LEU A 166 23.69 25.24 30.85
CA LEU A 166 24.49 24.86 32.03
C LEU A 166 26.01 25.11 31.91
N PRO A 167 26.50 26.27 31.40
CA PRO A 167 27.94 26.53 31.36
C PRO A 167 28.57 26.69 32.77
N GLY A 168 27.77 26.93 33.81
CA GLY A 168 28.22 27.20 35.17
C GLY A 168 28.43 25.97 36.09
N LEU A 169 28.13 24.75 35.63
CA LEU A 169 28.18 23.54 36.47
C LEU A 169 29.21 22.49 36.01
N ILE A 170 29.99 22.79 34.97
CA ILE A 170 30.89 21.82 34.33
C ILE A 170 32.32 22.05 34.83
N ASN A 171 32.83 21.09 35.61
CA ASN A 171 34.22 21.07 36.07
C ASN A 171 35.19 21.02 34.87
N LEU A 172 35.97 22.08 34.68
CA LEU A 172 36.96 22.22 33.59
C LEU A 172 37.97 21.05 33.53
N ASN A 173 38.28 20.45 34.70
CA ASN A 173 39.19 19.32 34.80
C ASN A 173 38.60 18.03 34.18
N ALA A 174 37.28 17.82 34.27
CA ALA A 174 36.60 16.67 33.66
C ALA A 174 36.39 16.84 32.14
N ALA A 175 36.14 18.08 31.69
CA ALA A 175 35.98 18.40 30.27
C ALA A 175 37.27 18.16 29.46
N TYR A 176 38.44 18.44 30.05
CA TYR A 176 39.73 18.20 29.41
C TYR A 176 39.99 16.71 29.16
N HIS A 177 39.49 15.83 30.03
CA HIS A 177 39.64 14.38 29.91
C HIS A 177 38.77 13.78 28.80
N ILE A 178 37.63 14.40 28.48
CA ILE A 178 36.72 13.97 27.39
C ILE A 178 37.23 14.43 26.03
N TRP A 179 37.87 15.61 25.95
CA TRP A 179 38.46 16.15 24.71
C TRP A 179 39.58 15.26 24.12
N LYS A 180 40.15 14.35 24.92
CA LYS A 180 41.17 13.40 24.48
C LYS A 180 40.61 12.26 23.62
N LEU A 181 39.33 11.91 23.77
CA LEU A 181 38.73 10.73 23.13
C LEU A 181 38.03 11.05 21.78
N ASP A 182 37.42 12.23 21.60
CA ASP A 182 36.75 12.60 20.34
C ASP A 182 36.91 14.09 19.98
N LYS A 183 38.00 14.43 19.30
CA LYS A 183 38.30 15.80 18.84
C LYS A 183 37.31 16.35 17.81
N VAL A 184 36.73 15.46 16.99
CA VAL A 184 35.85 15.85 15.87
C VAL A 184 34.46 16.26 16.34
N ASP A 185 33.94 15.64 17.40
CA ASP A 185 32.61 15.93 17.93
C ASP A 185 32.56 17.26 18.72
N PHE A 186 33.64 17.60 19.42
CA PHE A 186 33.75 18.90 20.10
C PHE A 186 33.83 20.08 19.12
N LEU A 187 34.59 19.93 18.02
CA LEU A 187 34.68 20.94 16.98
C LEU A 187 33.36 21.09 16.20
N ALA A 188 32.63 19.98 15.99
CA ALA A 188 31.30 20.03 15.40
C ALA A 188 30.29 20.76 16.29
N CYS A 189 30.30 20.52 17.60
CA CYS A 189 29.43 21.21 18.58
C CYS A 189 29.73 22.71 18.69
N ILE A 190 30.99 23.09 18.81
CA ILE A 190 31.41 24.50 18.86
C ILE A 190 31.10 25.19 17.52
N GLY A 191 31.38 24.53 16.39
CA GLY A 191 31.05 25.03 15.06
C GLY A 191 29.55 25.28 14.85
N ALA A 192 28.70 24.38 15.35
CA ALA A 192 27.24 24.54 15.30
C ALA A 192 26.75 25.70 16.17
N PHE A 193 27.33 25.89 17.36
CA PHE A 193 27.01 27.01 18.25
C PHE A 193 27.34 28.38 17.64
N PHE A 194 28.53 28.50 17.02
CA PHE A 194 28.93 29.72 16.34
C PHE A 194 28.14 29.97 15.04
N ALA A 195 27.75 28.92 14.32
CA ALA A 195 26.89 29.03 13.14
C ALA A 195 25.49 29.58 13.48
N ILE A 196 24.90 29.14 14.60
CA ILE A 196 23.59 29.65 15.07
C ILE A 196 23.73 31.08 15.61
N SER A 197 24.83 31.38 16.33
CA SER A 197 25.09 32.72 16.89
C SER A 197 25.34 33.76 15.80
N ARG A 198 25.98 33.39 14.68
CA ARG A 198 26.16 34.26 13.50
C ARG A 198 24.84 34.54 12.77
N LYS A 199 23.84 33.66 12.88
CA LYS A 199 22.53 33.84 12.24
C LYS A 199 21.63 34.84 12.98
N LYS A 200 21.92 35.15 14.25
CA LYS A 200 21.19 36.16 15.03
C LYS A 200 21.63 37.60 14.74
N ASN A 201 22.76 37.79 14.04
CA ASN A 201 23.31 39.12 13.70
C ASN A 201 23.14 39.50 12.22
N GLN A 202 22.44 38.69 11.44
CA GLN A 202 21.88 39.11 10.15
C GLN A 202 20.37 38.99 10.27
N GLY A 203 19.70 40.12 10.51
CA GLY A 203 18.26 40.22 10.69
C GLY A 203 17.47 39.87 9.43
N CYS A 204 17.40 38.58 9.08
CA CYS A 204 16.48 38.06 8.08
C CYS A 204 15.71 36.88 8.67
N TRP A 205 14.74 37.23 9.53
CA TRP A 205 13.52 36.47 9.73
C TRP A 205 12.35 37.42 9.44
N THR A 206 12.12 37.63 8.15
CA THR A 206 10.79 37.88 7.53
C THR A 206 10.72 37.02 6.29
#